data_AF-A0A0B8PDB0-F1
#
_entry.id   AF-A0A0B8PDB0-F1
#
_cell.length_a   1.000
_cell.length_b   1.000
_cell.length_c   1.000
_cell.angle_alpha   90.00
_cell.angle_beta   90.00
_cell.angle_gamma   90.00
#
_symmetry.space_group_name_H-M   'P 1'
#
loop_
_entity.id
_entity.type
_entity.pdbx_description
1 polymer ?
#
loop_
_entity_poly.entity_id
_entity_poly.type
_entity_poly.pdbx_seq_one_letter_code
_entity_poly.pdbx_strand_id
1 'polypeptide(L)'
;MPNLVHAIQTLLEEVEAASIETTRIELPIESVHADHVVPWMAKQAVFPKFYWQSRDTTEETVALGQARTFSDINPAYSVLSSNQRIWGGYAFPRSSKHDACLSSYFFLPQIELLRRRDQWFIAANLLEDKDSLRRAIHRLSTDLTAGFNQMPDVESVQHTPSKEHWERNVNLALKTIEGTELKKVVLARQTVISLSAPMQGYELLDLSRQQNRHSFHFLMQLDAEHAFIGSTPERLYSRRGSLLETEALAGTIGRDANPSQDLELANWLIQDEKNLQENQYVVDDIIERLTPFCQRVDVEQEPRLVRLRRVQHLKRHIQAELTAHADRSKLLQALQPTAAVAGLPRGQALEFIQQNEPFARAWYAGL
;
A
#
# COMPACT_ATOMS: atom_id res chain seq x y z
N MET A 1 -11.95 -29.00 -5.74
CA MET A 1 -11.36 -28.46 -4.50
C MET A 1 -12.49 -28.33 -3.50
N PRO A 2 -12.27 -28.26 -2.19
CA PRO A 2 -13.38 -28.05 -1.26
C PRO A 2 -13.93 -26.62 -1.36
N ASN A 3 -15.23 -26.46 -1.14
CA ASN A 3 -15.82 -25.13 -0.97
C ASN A 3 -15.29 -24.47 0.32
N LEU A 4 -15.47 -23.16 0.47
CA LEU A 4 -14.93 -22.40 1.60
C LEU A 4 -15.39 -22.92 2.97
N VAL A 5 -16.65 -23.37 3.08
CA VAL A 5 -17.22 -23.91 4.33
C VAL A 5 -16.45 -25.15 4.77
N HIS A 6 -16.31 -26.13 3.86
CA HIS A 6 -15.60 -27.36 4.14
C HIS A 6 -14.12 -27.09 4.43
N ALA A 7 -13.50 -26.20 3.67
CA ALA A 7 -12.10 -25.84 3.88
C ALA A 7 -11.84 -25.21 5.27
N ILE A 8 -12.76 -24.39 5.78
CA ILE A 8 -12.66 -23.82 7.15
C ILE A 8 -12.77 -24.93 8.21
N GLN A 9 -13.66 -25.91 8.01
CA GLN A 9 -13.79 -27.06 8.91
C GLN A 9 -12.50 -27.91 8.91
N THR A 10 -11.99 -28.27 7.75
CA THR A 10 -10.72 -29.00 7.61
C THR A 10 -9.56 -28.21 8.20
N LEU A 11 -9.51 -26.89 8.01
CA LEU A 11 -8.46 -26.04 8.59
C LEU A 11 -8.45 -26.13 10.12
N LEU A 12 -9.63 -26.16 10.75
CA LEU A 12 -9.73 -26.32 12.20
C LEU A 12 -9.22 -27.68 12.66
N GLU A 13 -9.64 -28.76 11.99
CA GLU A 13 -9.20 -30.13 12.30
C GLU A 13 -7.66 -30.27 12.18
N GLU A 14 -7.08 -29.72 11.12
CA GLU A 14 -5.63 -29.74 10.92
C GLU A 14 -4.89 -28.90 11.96
N VAL A 15 -5.43 -27.74 12.37
CA VAL A 15 -4.85 -26.93 13.44
C VAL A 15 -4.85 -27.66 14.79
N GLU A 16 -5.89 -28.46 15.06
CA GLU A 16 -5.96 -29.28 16.28
C GLU A 16 -4.99 -30.46 16.25
N ALA A 17 -4.82 -31.09 15.10
CA ALA A 17 -3.87 -32.20 14.91
C ALA A 17 -2.42 -31.75 14.72
N ALA A 18 -2.17 -30.45 14.48
CA ALA A 18 -0.86 -29.91 14.17
C ALA A 18 0.16 -30.19 15.28
N SER A 19 1.37 -30.56 14.89
CA SER A 19 2.50 -30.72 15.82
C SER A 19 2.94 -29.36 16.41
N ILE A 20 3.94 -29.36 17.31
CA ILE A 20 4.56 -28.12 17.79
C ILE A 20 5.49 -27.48 16.75
N GLU A 21 5.98 -28.26 15.78
CA GLU A 21 6.87 -27.80 14.71
C GLU A 21 6.13 -27.19 13.53
N THR A 22 4.81 -27.41 13.45
CA THR A 22 3.97 -26.89 12.39
C THR A 22 3.78 -25.38 12.55
N THR A 23 4.30 -24.60 11.61
CA THR A 23 4.21 -23.12 11.64
C THR A 23 3.08 -22.56 10.77
N ARG A 24 2.61 -23.30 9.77
CA ARG A 24 1.55 -22.87 8.88
C ARG A 24 0.83 -24.07 8.27
N ILE A 25 -0.49 -23.95 8.18
CA ILE A 25 -1.36 -24.86 7.43
C ILE A 25 -1.99 -24.06 6.30
N GLU A 26 -2.01 -24.60 5.09
CA GLU A 26 -2.55 -23.95 3.90
C GLU A 26 -3.31 -24.96 3.04
N LEU A 27 -4.61 -24.71 2.86
CA LEU A 27 -5.53 -25.60 2.18
C LEU A 27 -6.03 -24.97 0.88
N PRO A 28 -5.96 -25.68 -0.26
CA PRO A 28 -6.54 -25.20 -1.50
C PRO A 28 -8.07 -25.20 -1.41
N ILE A 29 -8.72 -24.19 -2.00
CA ILE A 29 -10.18 -24.07 -2.02
C ILE A 29 -10.69 -23.81 -3.43
N GLU A 30 -11.98 -24.06 -3.66
CA GLU A 30 -12.65 -23.66 -4.91
C GLU A 30 -12.51 -22.16 -5.14
N SER A 31 -12.54 -21.77 -6.42
CA SER A 31 -12.38 -20.38 -6.80
C SER A 31 -13.43 -19.49 -6.14
N VAL A 32 -12.97 -18.44 -5.46
CA VAL A 32 -13.83 -17.39 -4.94
C VAL A 32 -13.99 -16.31 -6.01
N HIS A 33 -15.22 -15.89 -6.27
CA HIS A 33 -15.47 -14.78 -7.21
C HIS A 33 -14.84 -13.49 -6.66
N ALA A 34 -14.16 -12.71 -7.50
CA ALA A 34 -13.40 -11.53 -7.07
C ALA A 34 -14.26 -10.46 -6.36
N ASP A 35 -15.53 -10.37 -6.74
CA ASP A 35 -16.52 -9.45 -6.15
C ASP A 35 -17.03 -9.92 -4.78
N HIS A 36 -16.71 -11.16 -4.35
CA HIS A 36 -17.16 -11.70 -3.06
C HIS A 36 -16.09 -11.56 -1.97
N VAL A 37 -14.83 -11.27 -2.34
CA VAL A 37 -13.68 -11.28 -1.42
C VAL A 37 -13.79 -10.18 -0.36
N VAL A 38 -14.03 -8.94 -0.79
CA VAL A 38 -14.16 -7.78 0.11
C VAL A 38 -15.46 -7.86 0.94
N PRO A 39 -16.64 -8.21 0.35
CA PRO A 39 -17.83 -8.51 1.15
C PRO A 39 -17.65 -9.63 2.18
N TRP A 40 -16.90 -10.69 1.85
CA TRP A 40 -16.58 -11.74 2.81
C TRP A 40 -15.73 -11.20 3.96
N MET A 41 -14.67 -10.44 3.66
CA MET A 41 -13.84 -9.78 4.68
C MET A 41 -14.66 -8.85 5.59
N ALA A 42 -15.61 -8.11 5.02
CA ALA A 42 -16.46 -7.19 5.76
C ALA A 42 -17.24 -7.90 6.89
N LYS A 43 -17.71 -9.11 6.64
CA LYS A 43 -18.51 -9.91 7.59
C LYS A 43 -17.70 -10.59 8.70
N GLN A 44 -16.38 -10.54 8.63
CA GLN A 44 -15.54 -11.17 9.64
C GLN A 44 -15.51 -10.34 10.92
N ALA A 45 -15.64 -10.99 12.08
CA ALA A 45 -15.54 -10.33 13.39
C ALA A 45 -14.10 -10.29 13.95
N VAL A 46 -13.13 -10.77 13.17
CA VAL A 46 -11.73 -10.93 13.59
C VAL A 46 -10.92 -9.72 13.11
N PHE A 47 -10.25 -9.04 14.05
CA PHE A 47 -9.39 -7.89 13.80
C PHE A 47 -7.95 -8.17 14.27
N PRO A 48 -6.93 -7.51 13.68
CA PRO A 48 -7.02 -6.58 12.55
C PRO A 48 -7.48 -7.26 11.25
N LYS A 49 -8.01 -6.47 10.33
CA LYS A 49 -8.28 -6.87 8.94
C LYS A 49 -7.28 -6.16 8.05
N PHE A 50 -6.65 -6.91 7.16
CA PHE A 50 -5.81 -6.36 6.12
C PHE A 50 -6.22 -6.94 4.76
N TYR A 51 -6.50 -6.09 3.80
CA TYR A 51 -6.71 -6.47 2.41
C TYR A 51 -5.55 -5.99 1.57
N TRP A 52 -5.11 -6.81 0.62
CA TRP A 52 -4.17 -6.39 -0.41
C TRP A 52 -4.42 -7.11 -1.72
N GLN A 53 -4.35 -6.38 -2.82
CA GLN A 53 -4.38 -6.91 -4.18
C GLN A 53 -3.27 -6.28 -5.00
N SER A 54 -2.55 -7.11 -5.77
CA SER A 54 -1.54 -6.63 -6.69
C SER A 54 -2.16 -5.85 -7.85
N ARG A 55 -1.45 -4.84 -8.38
CA ARG A 55 -1.94 -4.03 -9.50
C ARG A 55 -2.20 -4.79 -10.80
N ASP A 56 -1.55 -5.94 -10.98
CA ASP A 56 -1.73 -6.85 -12.11
C ASP A 56 -2.80 -7.92 -11.84
N THR A 57 -3.46 -7.81 -10.69
CA THR A 57 -4.50 -8.71 -10.18
C THR A 57 -4.09 -10.18 -10.09
N THR A 58 -2.79 -10.49 -10.10
CA THR A 58 -2.30 -11.88 -9.97
C THR A 58 -2.23 -12.36 -8.53
N GLU A 59 -2.20 -11.46 -7.55
CA GLU A 59 -2.18 -11.80 -6.13
C GLU A 59 -3.26 -11.02 -5.37
N GLU A 60 -3.90 -11.68 -4.41
CA GLU A 60 -4.93 -11.07 -3.57
C GLU A 60 -4.90 -11.75 -2.20
N THR A 61 -5.06 -11.00 -1.13
CA THR A 61 -5.05 -11.54 0.23
C THR A 61 -5.97 -10.75 1.15
N VAL A 62 -6.75 -11.49 1.93
CA VAL A 62 -7.40 -11.01 3.16
C VAL A 62 -6.68 -11.67 4.32
N ALA A 63 -6.07 -10.86 5.19
CA ALA A 63 -5.35 -11.28 6.38
C ALA A 63 -6.16 -10.85 7.63
N LEU A 64 -6.45 -11.80 8.51
CA LEU A 64 -7.36 -11.63 9.65
C LEU A 64 -6.70 -12.05 10.95
N GLY A 65 -6.92 -11.25 12.00
CA GLY A 65 -6.39 -11.51 13.33
C GLY A 65 -4.89 -11.29 13.40
N GLN A 66 -4.33 -11.20 14.60
CA GLN A 66 -2.89 -11.03 14.79
C GLN A 66 -2.35 -12.15 15.68
N ALA A 67 -1.43 -12.95 15.15
CA ALA A 67 -0.70 -13.96 15.91
C ALA A 67 0.52 -13.35 16.61
N ARG A 68 1.18 -12.39 15.94
CA ARG A 68 2.33 -11.63 16.47
C ARG A 68 2.43 -10.29 15.74
N THR A 69 2.87 -9.25 16.44
CA THR A 69 3.09 -7.91 15.86
C THR A 69 4.57 -7.52 15.88
N PHE A 70 4.94 -6.61 14.98
CA PHE A 70 6.28 -6.08 14.83
C PHE A 70 6.21 -4.58 14.49
N SER A 71 7.16 -3.81 15.03
CA SER A 71 7.39 -2.41 14.63
C SER A 71 8.46 -2.28 13.54
N ASP A 72 9.19 -3.37 13.26
CA ASP A 72 10.20 -3.45 12.22
C ASP A 72 10.14 -4.80 11.52
N ILE A 73 10.53 -4.85 10.24
CA ILE A 73 10.45 -6.08 9.45
C ILE A 73 11.56 -7.09 9.76
N ASN A 74 12.75 -6.67 10.23
CA ASN A 74 13.89 -7.57 10.41
C ASN A 74 13.64 -8.68 11.46
N PRO A 75 13.05 -8.39 12.64
CA PRO A 75 12.74 -9.42 13.63
C PRO A 75 11.87 -10.55 13.08
N ALA A 76 10.93 -10.24 12.17
CA ALA A 76 10.04 -11.24 11.58
C ALA A 76 10.82 -12.32 10.81
N TYR A 77 11.86 -11.96 10.07
CA TYR A 77 12.70 -12.92 9.33
C TYR A 77 13.53 -13.84 10.22
N SER A 78 13.71 -13.50 11.50
CA SER A 78 14.47 -14.32 12.45
C SER A 78 13.60 -15.31 13.20
N VAL A 79 12.30 -15.04 13.31
CA VAL A 79 11.37 -15.81 14.15
C VAL A 79 10.28 -16.55 13.37
N LEU A 80 10.06 -16.20 12.11
CA LEU A 80 9.03 -16.78 11.26
C LEU A 80 9.63 -17.72 10.22
N SER A 81 8.87 -18.73 9.82
CA SER A 81 9.26 -19.62 8.74
C SER A 81 9.07 -18.97 7.37
N SER A 82 9.78 -19.45 6.34
CA SER A 82 9.79 -18.85 5.00
C SER A 82 8.45 -18.86 4.27
N ASN A 83 7.47 -19.65 4.74
CA ASN A 83 6.11 -19.71 4.21
C ASN A 83 5.12 -18.81 4.97
N GLN A 84 5.54 -18.15 6.06
CA GLN A 84 4.73 -17.18 6.79
C GLN A 84 5.00 -15.77 6.26
N ARG A 85 3.96 -14.97 6.08
CA ARG A 85 4.05 -13.58 5.63
C ARG A 85 3.58 -12.64 6.73
N ILE A 86 4.24 -11.50 6.84
CA ILE A 86 3.74 -10.37 7.63
C ILE A 86 3.09 -9.34 6.71
N TRP A 87 2.09 -8.64 7.22
CA TRP A 87 1.35 -7.59 6.54
C TRP A 87 1.38 -6.32 7.37
N GLY A 88 1.33 -5.16 6.73
CA GLY A 88 1.43 -3.88 7.42
C GLY A 88 2.24 -2.85 6.64
N GLY A 89 2.77 -1.86 7.35
CA GLY A 89 3.39 -0.70 6.73
C GLY A 89 4.13 0.22 7.68
N TYR A 90 4.72 1.27 7.11
CA TYR A 90 5.30 2.40 7.83
C TYR A 90 4.52 3.67 7.50
N ALA A 91 4.21 4.48 8.51
CA ALA A 91 3.67 5.81 8.32
C ALA A 91 4.72 6.74 7.67
N PHE A 92 4.27 7.85 7.10
CA PHE A 92 5.15 8.90 6.61
C PHE A 92 6.04 9.44 7.75
N PRO A 93 7.35 9.68 7.54
CA PRO A 93 8.23 10.11 8.61
C PRO A 93 7.77 11.42 9.25
N ARG A 94 7.99 11.52 10.56
CA ARG A 94 7.60 12.71 11.33
C ARG A 94 8.60 13.07 12.42
N SER A 95 8.66 14.37 12.65
CA SER A 95 9.29 15.11 13.75
C SER A 95 8.93 14.71 15.17
N SER A 96 7.64 14.77 15.47
CA SER A 96 7.13 14.88 16.83
C SER A 96 6.62 13.54 17.38
N LYS A 97 6.87 13.32 18.67
CA LYS A 97 6.40 12.14 19.43
C LYS A 97 4.98 12.30 19.99
N HIS A 98 4.33 13.44 19.78
CA HIS A 98 3.09 13.82 20.48
C HIS A 98 1.80 13.42 19.74
N ASP A 99 1.91 12.71 18.63
CA ASP A 99 0.76 12.35 17.79
C ASP A 99 0.43 10.86 17.93
N ALA A 100 -0.85 10.55 18.19
CA ALA A 100 -1.33 9.25 18.64
C ALA A 100 -1.26 8.14 17.57
N CYS A 101 -0.98 8.49 16.31
CA CYS A 101 -0.87 7.51 15.23
C CYS A 101 0.37 6.62 15.38
N LEU A 102 0.30 5.35 14.96
CA LEU A 102 1.45 4.44 14.94
C LEU A 102 2.43 4.86 13.83
N SER A 103 3.74 4.83 14.11
CA SER A 103 4.78 5.07 13.09
C SER A 103 4.98 3.89 12.14
N SER A 104 4.59 2.70 12.58
CA SER A 104 4.79 1.43 11.90
C SER A 104 3.88 0.40 12.55
N TYR A 105 3.37 -0.52 11.74
CA TYR A 105 2.61 -1.66 12.25
C TYR A 105 2.75 -2.79 11.25
N PHE A 106 3.32 -3.91 11.69
CA PHE A 106 3.36 -5.17 10.95
C PHE A 106 2.80 -6.26 11.83
N PHE A 107 2.17 -7.25 11.22
CA PHE A 107 1.67 -8.41 11.95
C PHE A 107 1.71 -9.67 11.11
N LEU A 108 1.95 -10.81 11.78
CA LEU A 108 1.64 -12.13 11.25
C LEU A 108 0.14 -12.37 11.47
N PRO A 109 -0.66 -12.56 10.40
CA PRO A 109 -2.09 -12.82 10.56
C PRO A 109 -2.34 -14.19 11.16
N GLN A 110 -3.46 -14.35 11.87
CA GLN A 110 -3.88 -15.68 12.31
C GLN A 110 -4.37 -16.50 11.12
N ILE A 111 -5.19 -15.87 10.26
CA ILE A 111 -5.87 -16.51 9.14
C ILE A 111 -5.65 -15.69 7.87
N GLU A 112 -5.44 -16.35 6.74
CA GLU A 112 -5.37 -15.72 5.43
C GLU A 112 -6.31 -16.42 4.43
N LEU A 113 -7.13 -15.64 3.72
CA LEU A 113 -7.72 -16.06 2.46
C LEU A 113 -6.88 -15.44 1.35
N LEU A 114 -6.28 -16.26 0.49
CA LEU A 114 -5.32 -15.78 -0.49
C LEU A 114 -5.55 -16.39 -1.88
N ARG A 115 -5.31 -15.57 -2.90
CA ARG A 115 -5.24 -15.99 -4.29
C ARG A 115 -3.83 -15.77 -4.81
N ARG A 116 -3.27 -16.81 -5.44
CA ARG A 116 -2.02 -16.77 -6.20
C ARG A 116 -2.34 -17.20 -7.63
N ARG A 117 -2.27 -16.27 -8.58
CA ARG A 117 -2.75 -16.41 -9.95
C ARG A 117 -4.23 -16.81 -9.94
N ASP A 118 -4.54 -18.05 -10.35
CA ASP A 118 -5.90 -18.58 -10.43
C ASP A 118 -6.24 -19.55 -9.29
N GLN A 119 -5.29 -19.79 -8.38
CA GLN A 119 -5.45 -20.73 -7.27
C GLN A 119 -5.78 -20.01 -5.97
N TRP A 120 -6.79 -20.52 -5.27
CA TRP A 120 -7.26 -19.99 -4.00
C TRP A 120 -6.88 -20.91 -2.84
N PHE A 121 -6.56 -20.30 -1.71
CA PHE A 121 -6.22 -21.01 -0.49
C PHE A 121 -6.80 -20.30 0.73
N ILE A 122 -7.13 -21.08 1.75
CA ILE A 122 -7.28 -20.59 3.11
C ILE A 122 -6.11 -21.13 3.94
N ALA A 123 -5.55 -20.30 4.79
CA ALA A 123 -4.39 -20.66 5.59
C ALA A 123 -4.51 -20.16 7.03
N ALA A 124 -3.84 -20.88 7.93
CA ALA A 124 -3.67 -20.51 9.32
C ALA A 124 -2.18 -20.47 9.66
N ASN A 125 -1.74 -19.41 10.33
CA ASN A 125 -0.38 -19.34 10.89
C ASN A 125 -0.41 -19.77 12.35
N LEU A 126 0.45 -20.73 12.68
CA LEU A 126 0.55 -21.32 13.99
C LEU A 126 1.75 -20.72 14.73
N LEU A 127 1.50 -20.31 15.97
CA LEU A 127 2.48 -19.97 16.98
C LEU A 127 2.12 -20.73 18.28
N GLU A 128 2.72 -20.37 19.41
CA GLU A 128 2.53 -21.03 20.70
C GLU A 128 1.06 -21.01 21.18
N ASP A 129 0.29 -19.95 20.91
CA ASP A 129 -1.11 -19.81 21.34
C ASP A 129 -2.11 -20.38 20.30
N LYS A 130 -2.24 -21.71 20.29
CA LYS A 130 -3.22 -22.42 19.44
C LYS A 130 -4.67 -22.10 19.80
N ASP A 131 -4.97 -21.83 21.06
CA ASP A 131 -6.36 -21.58 21.50
C ASP A 131 -6.89 -20.24 20.97
N SER A 132 -6.04 -19.21 20.89
CA SER A 132 -6.41 -17.95 20.24
C SER A 132 -6.71 -18.14 18.76
N LEU A 133 -5.90 -18.93 18.05
CA LEU A 133 -6.14 -19.28 16.64
C LEU A 133 -7.46 -20.06 16.47
N ARG A 134 -7.71 -21.07 17.31
CA ARG A 134 -8.98 -21.84 17.28
C ARG A 134 -10.19 -20.93 17.47
N ARG A 135 -10.15 -20.02 18.47
CA ARG A 135 -11.21 -19.02 18.68
C ARG A 135 -11.37 -18.09 17.49
N ALA A 136 -10.30 -17.75 16.76
CA ALA A 136 -10.40 -16.95 15.54
C ALA A 136 -11.08 -17.72 14.40
N ILE A 137 -10.70 -18.98 14.16
CA ILE A 137 -11.28 -19.82 13.11
C ILE A 137 -12.78 -20.06 13.36
N HIS A 138 -13.16 -20.36 14.61
CA HIS A 138 -14.58 -20.54 14.97
C HIS A 138 -15.45 -19.28 14.76
N ARG A 139 -14.84 -18.09 14.73
CA ARG A 139 -15.55 -16.82 14.51
C ARG A 139 -15.62 -16.43 13.03
N LEU A 140 -15.05 -17.21 12.11
CA LEU A 140 -15.14 -16.94 10.69
C LEU A 140 -16.57 -17.10 10.20
N SER A 141 -17.03 -16.11 9.44
CA SER A 141 -18.26 -16.23 8.66
C SER A 141 -17.96 -16.95 7.34
N THR A 142 -18.84 -17.86 6.93
CA THR A 142 -18.79 -18.53 5.63
C THR A 142 -19.64 -17.83 4.56
N ASP A 143 -20.24 -16.69 4.89
CA ASP A 143 -21.17 -15.98 4.01
C ASP A 143 -20.44 -15.22 2.89
N LEU A 144 -20.55 -15.74 1.67
CA LEU A 144 -20.00 -15.17 0.44
C LEU A 144 -20.99 -14.27 -0.33
N THR A 145 -22.12 -13.86 0.27
CA THR A 145 -23.05 -12.94 -0.41
C THR A 145 -22.36 -11.62 -0.73
N ALA A 146 -22.50 -11.18 -1.98
CA ALA A 146 -21.88 -9.97 -2.50
C ALA A 146 -22.67 -8.72 -2.10
N GLY A 147 -22.02 -7.57 -2.25
CA GLY A 147 -22.66 -6.25 -2.25
C GLY A 147 -22.58 -5.51 -0.92
N PHE A 148 -22.69 -4.20 -1.03
CA PHE A 148 -22.75 -3.24 0.06
C PHE A 148 -24.00 -2.37 -0.09
N ASN A 149 -24.34 -1.63 0.96
CA ASN A 149 -25.46 -0.71 0.92
C ASN A 149 -25.17 0.47 0.00
N GLN A 150 -26.21 1.24 -0.31
CA GLN A 150 -26.06 2.50 -1.03
C GLN A 150 -25.16 3.46 -0.24
N MET A 151 -24.31 4.21 -0.96
CA MET A 151 -23.42 5.19 -0.36
C MET A 151 -24.22 6.32 0.31
N PRO A 152 -23.82 6.76 1.52
CA PRO A 152 -24.45 7.89 2.18
C PRO A 152 -24.19 9.19 1.41
N ASP A 153 -25.06 10.18 1.63
CA ASP A 153 -24.92 11.50 1.04
C ASP A 153 -23.79 12.28 1.72
N VAL A 154 -23.15 13.17 0.96
CA VAL A 154 -22.15 14.10 1.48
C VAL A 154 -22.85 15.29 2.14
N GLU A 155 -22.61 15.49 3.43
CA GLU A 155 -23.15 16.63 4.19
C GLU A 155 -22.24 17.85 4.15
N SER A 156 -20.92 17.64 4.26
CA SER A 156 -19.96 18.73 4.21
C SER A 156 -18.58 18.28 3.71
N VAL A 157 -17.84 19.22 3.14
CA VAL A 157 -16.47 19.01 2.65
C VAL A 157 -15.60 20.13 3.19
N GLN A 158 -14.52 19.77 3.88
CA GLN A 158 -13.57 20.72 4.45
C GLN A 158 -12.16 20.42 3.94
N HIS A 159 -11.43 21.47 3.55
CA HIS A 159 -10.07 21.34 3.03
C HIS A 159 -9.06 21.94 4.00
N THR A 160 -7.97 21.22 4.23
CA THR A 160 -6.83 21.66 5.05
C THR A 160 -5.54 21.38 4.29
N PRO A 161 -4.75 22.39 3.87
CA PRO A 161 -5.04 23.83 3.96
C PRO A 161 -6.23 24.29 3.09
N SER A 162 -6.76 25.49 3.39
CA SER A 162 -7.67 26.21 2.49
C SER A 162 -6.95 26.61 1.19
N LYS A 163 -7.70 27.05 0.17
CA LYS A 163 -7.11 27.48 -1.11
C LYS A 163 -6.09 28.62 -0.92
N GLU A 164 -6.42 29.61 -0.11
CA GLU A 164 -5.57 30.77 0.16
C GLU A 164 -4.29 30.35 0.90
N HIS A 165 -4.40 29.44 1.86
CA HIS A 165 -3.23 28.89 2.56
C HIS A 165 -2.40 28.00 1.65
N TRP A 166 -3.02 27.23 0.75
CA TRP A 166 -2.34 26.44 -0.26
C TRP A 166 -1.48 27.33 -1.19
N GLU A 167 -2.06 28.41 -1.72
CA GLU A 167 -1.34 29.37 -2.57
C GLU A 167 -0.16 30.03 -1.83
N ARG A 168 -0.32 30.36 -0.55
CA ARG A 168 0.79 30.87 0.27
C ARG A 168 1.89 29.83 0.45
N ASN A 169 1.55 28.58 0.76
CA ASN A 169 2.52 27.51 0.94
C ASN A 169 3.28 27.20 -0.36
N VAL A 170 2.60 27.21 -1.50
CA VAL A 170 3.23 27.04 -2.83
C VAL A 170 4.19 28.19 -3.12
N ASN A 171 3.80 29.44 -2.89
CA ASN A 171 4.67 30.60 -3.10
C ASN A 171 5.89 30.59 -2.16
N LEU A 172 5.72 30.13 -0.92
CA LEU A 172 6.81 29.95 0.02
C LEU A 172 7.78 28.86 -0.45
N ALA A 173 7.26 27.74 -0.95
CA ALA A 173 8.07 26.66 -1.52
C ALA A 173 8.90 27.14 -2.71
N LEU A 174 8.29 27.88 -3.65
CA LEU A 174 9.00 28.44 -4.80
C LEU A 174 10.14 29.39 -4.39
N LYS A 175 9.87 30.33 -3.46
CA LYS A 175 10.91 31.23 -2.92
C LYS A 175 12.04 30.47 -2.22
N THR A 176 11.70 29.39 -1.51
CA THR A 176 12.70 28.56 -0.81
C THR A 176 13.56 27.80 -1.81
N ILE A 177 12.98 27.31 -2.91
CA ILE A 177 13.70 26.64 -4.00
C ILE A 177 14.69 27.62 -4.67
N GLU A 178 14.29 28.88 -4.87
CA GLU A 178 15.18 29.90 -5.45
C GLU A 178 16.34 30.31 -4.53
N GLY A 179 16.15 30.23 -3.21
CA GLY A 179 17.10 30.74 -2.21
C GLY A 179 17.92 29.69 -1.47
N THR A 180 17.70 28.40 -1.71
CA THR A 180 18.34 27.29 -0.96
C THR A 180 18.66 26.11 -1.88
N GLU A 181 19.25 25.05 -1.32
CA GLU A 181 19.51 23.79 -2.04
C GLU A 181 18.23 22.94 -2.28
N LEU A 182 17.06 23.36 -1.80
CA LEU A 182 15.81 22.66 -2.04
C LEU A 182 15.46 22.71 -3.54
N LYS A 183 15.36 21.55 -4.20
CA LYS A 183 15.03 21.45 -5.63
C LYS A 183 13.56 21.15 -5.88
N LYS A 184 12.94 20.37 -5.00
CA LYS A 184 11.55 19.91 -5.08
C LYS A 184 11.00 19.72 -3.69
N VAL A 185 9.75 20.12 -3.47
CA VAL A 185 8.95 19.71 -2.31
C VAL A 185 7.55 19.34 -2.76
N VAL A 186 7.02 18.25 -2.22
CA VAL A 186 5.67 17.78 -2.50
C VAL A 186 4.80 18.18 -1.33
N LEU A 187 3.81 19.04 -1.57
CA LEU A 187 2.85 19.47 -0.56
C LEU A 187 1.56 18.65 -0.70
N ALA A 188 0.91 18.38 0.43
CA ALA A 188 -0.32 17.62 0.50
C ALA A 188 -1.49 18.50 0.99
N ARG A 189 -2.71 18.07 0.67
CA ARG A 189 -3.95 18.66 1.18
C ARG A 189 -4.88 17.57 1.67
N GLN A 190 -5.31 17.67 2.92
CA GLN A 190 -6.35 16.83 3.50
C GLN A 190 -7.72 17.35 3.11
N THR A 191 -8.64 16.44 2.77
CA THR A 191 -10.07 16.76 2.59
C THR A 191 -10.87 15.86 3.52
N VAL A 192 -11.58 16.47 4.47
CA VAL A 192 -12.48 15.79 5.40
C VAL A 192 -13.90 15.89 4.83
N ILE A 193 -14.54 14.74 4.65
CA ILE A 193 -15.90 14.63 4.11
C ILE A 193 -16.80 14.07 5.21
N SER A 194 -17.80 14.83 5.63
CA SER A 194 -18.85 14.35 6.53
C SER A 194 -19.98 13.72 5.72
N LEU A 195 -20.48 12.58 6.17
CA LEU A 195 -21.47 11.76 5.48
C LEU A 195 -22.75 11.67 6.33
N SER A 196 -23.90 11.55 5.67
CA SER A 196 -25.21 11.48 6.34
C SER A 196 -25.48 10.19 7.12
N ALA A 197 -24.64 9.17 6.91
CA ALA A 197 -24.61 7.95 7.70
C ALA A 197 -23.17 7.39 7.76
N PRO A 198 -22.86 6.55 8.76
CA PRO A 198 -21.57 5.86 8.83
C PRO A 198 -21.29 5.05 7.58
N MET A 199 -20.06 5.12 7.08
CA MET A 199 -19.55 4.32 5.97
C MET A 199 -18.30 3.58 6.42
N GLN A 200 -18.19 2.31 6.05
CA GLN A 200 -17.07 1.46 6.40
C GLN A 200 -16.02 1.48 5.28
N GLY A 201 -14.74 1.41 5.66
CA GLY A 201 -13.63 1.53 4.69
C GLY A 201 -13.65 0.48 3.58
N TYR A 202 -14.15 -0.73 3.87
CA TYR A 202 -14.26 -1.80 2.88
C TYR A 202 -15.32 -1.50 1.79
N GLU A 203 -16.35 -0.71 2.08
CA GLU A 203 -17.37 -0.31 1.09
C GLU A 203 -16.75 0.62 0.04
N LEU A 204 -15.96 1.59 0.51
CA LEU A 204 -15.23 2.50 -0.36
C LEU A 204 -14.10 1.78 -1.12
N LEU A 205 -13.41 0.83 -0.48
CA LEU A 205 -12.41 -0.01 -1.15
C LEU A 205 -13.01 -0.80 -2.32
N ASP A 206 -14.18 -1.41 -2.12
CA ASP A 206 -14.80 -2.22 -3.17
C ASP A 206 -15.19 -1.39 -4.40
N LEU A 207 -15.78 -0.22 -4.18
CA LEU A 207 -16.03 0.75 -5.26
C LEU A 207 -14.72 1.20 -5.93
N SER A 208 -13.68 1.43 -5.14
CA SER A 208 -12.38 1.87 -5.64
C SER A 208 -11.71 0.82 -6.54
N ARG A 209 -11.82 -0.48 -6.20
CA ARG A 209 -11.32 -1.60 -7.02
C ARG A 209 -11.97 -1.66 -8.40
N GLN A 210 -13.29 -1.47 -8.45
CA GLN A 210 -14.05 -1.51 -9.70
C GLN A 210 -13.67 -0.36 -10.65
N GLN A 211 -13.33 0.81 -10.08
CA GLN A 211 -13.08 2.03 -10.82
C GLN A 211 -11.58 2.25 -11.15
N ASN A 212 -10.68 1.91 -10.23
CA ASN A 212 -9.26 2.26 -10.30
C ASN A 212 -8.40 1.06 -10.69
N ARG A 213 -8.61 0.55 -11.91
CA ARG A 213 -7.81 -0.55 -12.49
C ARG A 213 -6.32 -0.22 -12.54
N HIS A 214 -5.48 -1.25 -12.63
CA HIS A 214 -4.01 -1.14 -12.65
C HIS A 214 -3.41 -0.49 -11.40
N SER A 215 -4.09 -0.64 -10.25
CA SER A 215 -3.64 -0.13 -8.96
C SER A 215 -3.50 -1.27 -7.96
N PHE A 216 -2.53 -1.18 -7.06
CA PHE A 216 -2.55 -1.92 -5.81
C PHE A 216 -3.73 -1.42 -4.99
N HIS A 217 -4.51 -2.34 -4.45
CA HIS A 217 -5.62 -2.02 -3.57
C HIS A 217 -5.30 -2.54 -2.19
N PHE A 218 -5.44 -1.70 -1.16
CA PHE A 218 -5.20 -2.11 0.21
C PHE A 218 -6.21 -1.53 1.18
N LEU A 219 -6.41 -2.24 2.29
CA LEU A 219 -7.11 -1.77 3.47
C LEU A 219 -6.39 -2.29 4.70
N MET A 220 -6.20 -1.43 5.70
CA MET A 220 -5.78 -1.79 7.04
C MET A 220 -6.82 -1.28 8.02
N GLN A 221 -7.39 -2.18 8.80
CA GLN A 221 -8.44 -1.87 9.77
C GLN A 221 -8.10 -2.57 11.09
N LEU A 222 -7.64 -1.80 12.07
CA LEU A 222 -7.19 -2.35 13.37
C LEU A 222 -8.36 -2.59 14.33
N ASP A 223 -9.45 -1.87 14.15
CA ASP A 223 -10.70 -1.95 14.92
C ASP A 223 -11.92 -1.73 14.01
N ALA A 224 -13.12 -1.79 14.57
CA ALA A 224 -14.36 -1.70 13.79
C ALA A 224 -14.69 -0.29 13.25
N GLU A 225 -14.01 0.76 13.73
CA GLU A 225 -14.36 2.16 13.45
C GLU A 225 -13.38 2.83 12.50
N HIS A 226 -12.11 2.42 12.51
CA HIS A 226 -11.03 3.08 11.77
C HIS A 226 -10.44 2.19 10.70
N ALA A 227 -10.43 2.66 9.46
CA ALA A 227 -9.77 2.01 8.34
C ALA A 227 -8.88 3.00 7.58
N PHE A 228 -7.70 2.54 7.17
CA PHE A 228 -6.85 3.19 6.18
C PHE A 228 -6.90 2.39 4.89
N ILE A 229 -7.29 3.02 3.79
CA ILE A 229 -7.46 2.35 2.50
C ILE A 229 -6.76 3.13 1.39
N GLY A 230 -6.44 2.46 0.30
CA GLY A 230 -5.90 3.14 -0.87
C GLY A 230 -5.90 2.29 -2.13
N SER A 231 -5.82 3.00 -3.25
CA SER A 231 -5.65 2.45 -4.59
C SER A 231 -4.48 3.19 -5.25
N THR A 232 -3.28 2.61 -5.19
CA THR A 232 -2.06 3.25 -5.69
C THR A 232 -1.52 2.54 -6.92
N PRO A 233 -1.14 3.25 -8.00
CA PRO A 233 -0.47 2.65 -9.15
C PRO A 233 1.01 2.31 -8.87
N GLU A 234 1.58 2.95 -7.85
CA GLU A 234 3.02 3.01 -7.59
C GLU A 234 3.49 1.85 -6.71
N ARG A 235 4.56 1.19 -7.15
CA ARG A 235 5.29 0.18 -6.38
C ARG A 235 6.49 0.83 -5.71
N LEU A 236 6.61 0.74 -4.38
CA LEU A 236 7.86 1.09 -3.69
C LEU A 236 8.99 0.15 -4.11
N TYR A 237 8.86 -1.15 -3.88
CA TYR A 237 9.67 -2.18 -4.56
C TYR A 237 9.00 -3.56 -4.44
N SER A 238 9.47 -4.51 -5.25
CA SER A 238 9.24 -5.95 -5.11
C SER A 238 10.60 -6.64 -5.03
N ARG A 239 10.75 -7.64 -4.16
CA ARG A 239 12.01 -8.38 -3.99
C ARG A 239 11.75 -9.87 -4.07
N ARG A 240 12.47 -10.57 -4.95
CA ARG A 240 12.50 -12.05 -5.04
C ARG A 240 13.95 -12.52 -4.97
N GLY A 241 14.35 -13.10 -3.84
CA GLY A 241 15.75 -13.43 -3.58
C GLY A 241 16.63 -12.17 -3.54
N SER A 242 17.63 -12.09 -4.41
CA SER A 242 18.49 -10.91 -4.61
C SER A 242 17.93 -9.92 -5.64
N LEU A 243 16.97 -10.31 -6.49
CA LEU A 243 16.40 -9.41 -7.49
C LEU A 243 15.41 -8.44 -6.84
N LEU A 244 15.64 -7.14 -7.02
CA LEU A 244 14.75 -6.06 -6.62
C LEU A 244 14.23 -5.32 -7.86
N GLU A 245 12.94 -4.99 -7.83
CA GLU A 245 12.24 -4.22 -8.85
C GLU A 245 11.55 -3.02 -8.22
N THR A 246 11.86 -1.81 -8.69
CA THR A 246 11.19 -0.57 -8.32
C THR A 246 10.87 0.25 -9.58
N GLU A 247 10.36 1.47 -9.41
CA GLU A 247 9.98 2.34 -10.50
C GLU A 247 9.99 3.81 -10.07
N ALA A 248 10.41 4.69 -10.98
CA ALA A 248 10.21 6.11 -10.87
C ALA A 248 8.90 6.48 -11.57
N LEU A 249 7.83 6.71 -10.80
CA LEU A 249 6.51 7.13 -11.29
C LEU A 249 6.30 8.61 -10.97
N ALA A 250 6.69 9.48 -11.89
CA ALA A 250 6.59 10.94 -11.72
C ALA A 250 6.49 11.63 -13.07
N GLY A 251 5.88 12.82 -13.10
CA GLY A 251 5.38 13.47 -14.30
C GLY A 251 3.95 13.03 -14.60
N THR A 252 3.02 13.98 -14.64
CA THR A 252 1.58 13.70 -14.62
C THR A 252 0.80 14.64 -15.54
N ILE A 253 -0.17 14.09 -16.26
CA ILE A 253 -1.22 14.88 -16.93
C ILE A 253 -2.60 14.23 -16.72
N GLY A 254 -3.67 15.03 -16.82
CA GLY A 254 -5.04 14.54 -16.80
C GLY A 254 -5.36 13.65 -18.00
N ARG A 255 -6.44 12.87 -17.88
CA ARG A 255 -7.04 12.10 -18.99
C ARG A 255 -8.21 12.87 -19.60
N ASP A 256 -8.43 12.68 -20.89
CA ASP A 256 -9.63 13.16 -21.58
C ASP A 256 -10.59 12.01 -21.91
N ALA A 257 -11.89 12.29 -21.96
CA ALA A 257 -12.90 11.31 -22.38
C ALA A 257 -12.87 11.09 -23.91
N ASN A 258 -12.42 12.09 -24.68
CA ASN A 258 -12.20 12.00 -26.10
C ASN A 258 -10.85 11.30 -26.39
N PRO A 259 -10.82 10.15 -27.09
CA PRO A 259 -9.60 9.41 -27.36
C PRO A 259 -8.51 10.19 -28.12
N SER A 260 -8.86 11.12 -29.00
CA SER A 260 -7.86 11.90 -29.75
C SER A 260 -7.19 12.95 -28.85
N GLN A 261 -7.98 13.64 -28.03
CA GLN A 261 -7.46 14.61 -27.05
C GLN A 261 -6.62 13.92 -25.97
N ASP A 262 -7.06 12.74 -25.52
CA ASP A 262 -6.31 11.94 -24.56
C ASP A 262 -4.94 11.50 -25.11
N LEU A 263 -4.88 11.19 -26.42
CA LEU A 263 -3.63 10.88 -27.11
C LEU A 263 -2.73 12.11 -27.28
N GLU A 264 -3.30 13.29 -27.55
CA GLU A 264 -2.54 14.55 -27.60
C GLU A 264 -1.91 14.87 -26.23
N LEU A 265 -2.67 14.73 -25.14
CA LEU A 265 -2.15 14.89 -23.77
C LEU A 265 -1.04 13.88 -23.46
N ALA A 266 -1.18 12.65 -23.95
CA ALA A 266 -0.17 11.60 -23.77
C ALA A 266 1.14 11.91 -24.52
N ASN A 267 1.02 12.35 -25.77
CA ASN A 267 2.16 12.73 -26.59
C ASN A 267 2.86 13.97 -26.04
N TRP A 268 2.10 14.95 -25.55
CA TRP A 268 2.65 16.12 -24.86
C TRP A 268 3.45 15.69 -23.63
N LEU A 269 2.90 14.82 -22.77
CA LEU A 269 3.57 14.42 -21.53
C LEU A 269 4.92 13.72 -21.79
N ILE A 270 4.99 12.87 -22.82
CA ILE A 270 6.23 12.17 -23.20
C ILE A 270 7.30 13.12 -23.73
N GLN A 271 6.92 14.30 -24.25
CA GLN A 271 7.82 15.28 -24.84
C GLN A 271 8.08 16.50 -23.94
N ASP A 272 7.34 16.65 -22.85
CA ASP A 272 7.45 17.81 -21.96
C ASP A 272 8.73 17.74 -21.11
N GLU A 273 9.68 18.64 -21.39
CA GLU A 273 10.99 18.69 -20.73
C GLU A 273 10.89 18.80 -19.20
N LYS A 274 9.91 19.55 -18.69
CA LYS A 274 9.70 19.71 -17.25
C LYS A 274 9.31 18.39 -16.59
N ASN A 275 8.34 17.67 -17.15
CA ASN A 275 7.89 16.38 -16.61
C ASN A 275 8.97 15.30 -16.77
N LEU A 276 9.71 15.29 -17.88
CA LEU A 276 10.86 14.40 -18.08
C LEU A 276 11.94 14.65 -17.03
N GLN A 277 12.26 15.92 -16.76
CA GLN A 277 13.23 16.30 -15.73
C GLN A 277 12.74 15.92 -14.32
N GLU A 278 11.44 16.10 -14.03
CA GLU A 278 10.86 15.65 -12.77
C GLU A 278 11.00 14.13 -12.59
N ASN A 279 10.75 13.35 -13.65
CA ASN A 279 10.94 11.90 -13.62
C ASN A 279 12.41 11.53 -13.38
N GLN A 280 13.35 12.20 -14.06
CA GLN A 280 14.79 11.98 -13.90
C GLN A 280 15.24 12.23 -12.45
N TYR A 281 14.76 13.28 -11.79
CA TYR A 281 15.09 13.52 -10.38
C TYR A 281 14.67 12.36 -9.46
N VAL A 282 13.53 11.71 -9.73
CA VAL A 282 13.09 10.55 -8.96
C VAL A 282 13.95 9.32 -9.26
N VAL A 283 14.33 9.11 -10.53
CA VAL A 283 15.29 8.06 -10.92
C VAL A 283 16.61 8.22 -10.17
N ASP A 284 17.18 9.43 -10.18
CA ASP A 284 18.48 9.71 -9.59
C ASP A 284 18.48 9.46 -8.06
N ASP A 285 17.44 9.93 -7.34
CA ASP A 285 17.29 9.63 -5.90
C ASP A 285 17.16 8.12 -5.65
N ILE A 286 16.37 7.40 -6.45
CA ILE A 286 16.25 5.94 -6.27
C ILE A 286 17.61 5.25 -6.46
N ILE A 287 18.36 5.60 -7.52
CA ILE A 287 19.69 5.02 -7.77
C ILE A 287 20.63 5.33 -6.60
N GLU A 288 20.71 6.59 -6.16
CA GLU A 288 21.57 7.00 -5.05
C GLU A 288 21.27 6.19 -3.78
N ARG A 289 19.98 5.98 -3.47
CA ARG A 289 19.53 5.27 -2.28
C ARG A 289 19.70 3.76 -2.37
N LEU A 290 19.58 3.18 -3.56
CA LEU A 290 19.75 1.75 -3.79
C LEU A 290 21.22 1.34 -3.85
N THR A 291 22.09 2.18 -4.39
CA THR A 291 23.50 1.86 -4.67
C THR A 291 24.23 1.21 -3.47
N PRO A 292 24.07 1.66 -2.21
CA PRO A 292 24.74 1.02 -1.06
C PRO A 292 24.33 -0.43 -0.79
N PHE A 293 23.19 -0.88 -1.34
CA PHE A 293 22.63 -2.22 -1.11
C PHE A 293 22.80 -3.15 -2.30
N CYS A 294 23.21 -2.63 -3.45
CA CYS A 294 23.16 -3.32 -4.74
C CYS A 294 24.56 -3.56 -5.33
N GLN A 295 24.70 -4.68 -6.04
CA GLN A 295 25.86 -4.95 -6.91
C GLN A 295 25.70 -4.25 -8.26
N ARG A 296 24.46 -4.18 -8.75
CA ARG A 296 24.10 -3.61 -10.05
C ARG A 296 22.73 -2.98 -9.97
N VAL A 297 22.55 -1.86 -10.69
CA VAL A 297 21.26 -1.20 -10.91
C VAL A 297 21.13 -0.92 -12.41
N ASP A 298 20.03 -1.36 -13.00
CA ASP A 298 19.67 -1.13 -14.39
C ASP A 298 18.39 -0.31 -14.45
N VAL A 299 18.36 0.70 -15.31
CA VAL A 299 17.22 1.60 -15.48
C VAL A 299 16.78 1.60 -16.94
N GLU A 300 15.46 1.57 -17.17
CA GLU A 300 14.93 1.79 -18.51
C GLU A 300 15.31 3.19 -19.02
N GLN A 301 15.97 3.23 -20.19
CA GLN A 301 16.45 4.50 -20.78
C GLN A 301 15.31 5.45 -21.10
N GLU A 302 14.19 4.95 -21.62
CA GLU A 302 13.05 5.78 -22.01
C GLU A 302 11.88 5.59 -21.04
N PRO A 303 11.23 6.69 -20.60
CA PRO A 303 10.01 6.57 -19.81
C PRO A 303 8.87 5.99 -20.65
N ARG A 304 8.00 5.24 -19.99
CA ARG A 304 6.77 4.69 -20.55
C ARG A 304 5.56 5.37 -19.92
N LEU A 305 4.48 5.44 -20.68
CA LEU A 305 3.23 6.00 -20.21
C LEU A 305 2.42 4.96 -19.42
N VAL A 306 2.00 5.32 -18.22
CA VAL A 306 1.03 4.56 -17.42
C VAL A 306 -0.29 5.31 -17.43
N ARG A 307 -1.31 4.76 -18.09
CA ARG A 307 -2.65 5.36 -18.18
C ARG A 307 -3.54 4.83 -17.06
N LEU A 308 -4.01 5.71 -16.19
CA LEU A 308 -4.94 5.42 -15.10
C LEU A 308 -6.31 6.05 -15.37
N ARG A 309 -7.26 5.87 -14.45
CA ARG A 309 -8.66 6.33 -14.62
C ARG A 309 -8.79 7.83 -14.91
N ARG A 310 -8.03 8.68 -14.21
CA ARG A 310 -8.17 10.15 -14.27
C ARG A 310 -6.90 10.87 -14.70
N VAL A 311 -5.75 10.20 -14.59
CA VAL A 311 -4.43 10.75 -14.89
C VAL A 311 -3.61 9.73 -15.66
N GLN A 312 -2.53 10.18 -16.26
CA GLN A 312 -1.48 9.33 -16.80
C GLN A 312 -0.10 9.85 -16.38
N HIS A 313 0.82 8.91 -16.18
CA HIS A 313 2.14 9.19 -15.63
C HIS A 313 3.27 8.74 -16.54
N LEU A 314 4.42 9.39 -16.42
CA LEU A 314 5.68 8.81 -16.90
C LEU A 314 6.22 7.83 -15.86
N LYS A 315 6.67 6.68 -16.35
CA LYS A 315 7.25 5.60 -15.55
C LYS A 315 8.58 5.16 -16.15
N ARG A 316 9.62 5.07 -15.33
CA ARG A 316 10.82 4.28 -15.65
C ARG A 316 10.94 3.11 -14.70
N HIS A 317 11.07 1.91 -15.25
CA HIS A 317 11.35 0.73 -14.45
C HIS A 317 12.83 0.68 -14.04
N ILE A 318 13.09 0.26 -12.81
CA ILE A 318 14.42 0.12 -12.23
C ILE A 318 14.53 -1.30 -11.68
N GLN A 319 15.55 -2.02 -12.13
CA GLN A 319 15.90 -3.35 -11.63
C GLN A 319 17.25 -3.27 -10.91
N ALA A 320 17.40 -4.01 -9.82
CA ALA A 320 18.64 -4.05 -9.07
C ALA A 320 18.93 -5.44 -8.55
N GLU A 321 20.21 -5.79 -8.53
CA GLU A 321 20.71 -7.00 -7.90
C GLU A 321 21.30 -6.66 -6.53
N LEU A 322 20.67 -7.14 -5.47
CA LEU A 322 21.07 -6.88 -4.10
C LEU A 322 22.35 -7.65 -3.72
N THR A 323 23.15 -7.05 -2.86
CA THR A 323 24.25 -7.75 -2.18
C THR A 323 23.71 -8.78 -1.19
N ALA A 324 24.51 -9.81 -0.88
CA ALA A 324 24.13 -10.84 0.09
C ALA A 324 23.84 -10.29 1.50
N HIS A 325 24.42 -9.13 1.84
CA HIS A 325 24.31 -8.48 3.15
C HIS A 325 23.33 -7.30 3.17
N ALA A 326 22.51 -7.12 2.12
CA ALA A 326 21.51 -6.07 2.06
C ALA A 326 20.45 -6.25 3.16
N ASP A 327 20.60 -5.46 4.24
CA ASP A 327 19.65 -5.39 5.34
C ASP A 327 18.29 -4.92 4.84
N ARG A 328 17.23 -5.69 5.16
CA ARG A 328 15.90 -5.47 4.61
C ARG A 328 15.25 -4.21 5.15
N SER A 329 15.33 -3.98 6.46
CA SER A 329 14.80 -2.78 7.09
C SER A 329 15.53 -1.53 6.60
N LYS A 330 16.86 -1.55 6.55
CA LYS A 330 17.64 -0.41 6.03
C LYS A 330 17.35 -0.11 4.56
N LEU A 331 17.21 -1.14 3.72
CA LEU A 331 16.83 -0.97 2.31
C LEU A 331 15.45 -0.30 2.19
N LEU A 332 14.49 -0.75 3.00
CA LEU A 332 13.15 -0.18 3.01
C LEU A 332 13.14 1.30 3.46
N GLN A 333 13.85 1.60 4.55
CA GLN A 333 14.06 2.97 5.04
C GLN A 333 14.85 3.85 4.07
N ALA A 334 15.71 3.27 3.23
CA ALA A 334 16.44 4.03 2.20
C ALA A 334 15.52 4.50 1.08
N LEU A 335 14.48 3.73 0.73
CA LEU A 335 13.55 4.08 -0.35
C LEU A 335 12.35 4.91 0.12
N GLN A 336 11.94 4.78 1.38
CA GLN A 336 10.83 5.54 1.94
C GLN A 336 11.32 6.75 2.77
N PRO A 337 10.69 7.93 2.65
CA PRO A 337 9.71 8.33 1.65
C PRO A 337 10.40 8.64 0.32
N THR A 338 9.71 8.38 -0.79
CA THR A 338 10.25 8.63 -2.12
C THR A 338 10.36 10.13 -2.41
N ALA A 339 11.26 10.50 -3.32
CA ALA A 339 11.29 11.85 -3.90
C ALA A 339 9.96 12.27 -4.56
N ALA A 340 9.14 11.29 -4.99
CA ALA A 340 7.83 11.53 -5.59
C ALA A 340 6.77 11.97 -4.56
N VAL A 341 6.96 11.66 -3.27
CA VAL A 341 6.01 12.03 -2.21
C VAL A 341 6.54 13.03 -1.19
N ALA A 342 7.87 13.16 -1.03
CA ALA A 342 8.49 14.15 -0.15
C ALA A 342 9.11 15.32 -0.93
N GLY A 343 10.02 15.02 -1.85
CA GLY A 343 10.81 16.00 -2.58
C GLY A 343 12.32 15.78 -2.44
N LEU A 344 13.11 16.75 -2.93
CA LEU A 344 14.56 16.67 -3.02
C LEU A 344 15.26 18.00 -2.72
N PRO A 345 16.42 17.99 -2.04
CA PRO A 345 16.98 16.85 -1.31
C PRO A 345 16.09 16.47 -0.11
N ARG A 346 16.08 15.18 0.24
CA ARG A 346 15.04 14.59 1.11
C ARG A 346 14.95 15.25 2.49
N GLY A 347 16.08 15.58 3.10
CA GLY A 347 16.12 16.20 4.44
C GLY A 347 15.41 17.55 4.46
N GLN A 348 15.79 18.45 3.54
CA GLN A 348 15.20 19.79 3.41
C GLN A 348 13.72 19.72 3.02
N ALA A 349 13.34 18.78 2.14
CA ALA A 349 11.95 18.60 1.75
C ALA A 349 11.08 18.14 2.94
N LEU A 350 11.56 17.19 3.74
CA LEU A 350 10.86 16.74 4.95
C LEU A 350 10.77 17.84 6.01
N GLU A 351 11.84 18.61 6.21
CA GLU A 351 11.83 19.76 7.11
C GLU A 351 10.82 20.82 6.65
N PHE A 352 10.77 21.13 5.35
CA PHE A 352 9.78 22.06 4.80
C PHE A 352 8.34 21.57 5.00
N ILE A 353 8.08 20.27 4.73
CA ILE A 353 6.77 19.66 4.93
C ILE A 353 6.33 19.79 6.38
N GLN A 354 7.20 19.41 7.31
CA GLN A 354 6.94 19.51 8.75
C GLN A 354 6.76 20.96 9.21
N GLN A 355 7.52 21.88 8.60
CA GLN A 355 7.45 23.35 8.68
C GLN A 355 6.04 23.90 8.47
N ASN A 356 5.43 23.46 7.37
CA ASN A 356 4.42 24.26 6.66
C ASN A 356 3.11 23.51 6.36
N GLU A 357 3.07 22.18 6.47
CA GLU A 357 1.80 21.44 6.35
C GLU A 357 0.98 21.58 7.65
N PRO A 358 -0.29 22.03 7.58
CA PRO A 358 -1.11 22.26 8.77
C PRO A 358 -1.74 20.98 9.33
N PHE A 359 -1.29 19.80 8.89
CA PHE A 359 -1.80 18.49 9.31
C PHE A 359 -0.69 17.43 9.24
N ALA A 360 -0.85 16.34 9.99
CA ALA A 360 0.04 15.19 9.90
C ALA A 360 -0.43 14.23 8.80
N ARG A 361 0.49 13.81 7.93
CA ARG A 361 0.18 12.82 6.88
C ARG A 361 -0.17 11.44 7.44
N ALA A 362 0.38 11.07 8.59
CA ALA A 362 0.22 9.74 9.18
C ALA A 362 0.52 8.64 8.15
N TRP A 363 -0.43 7.73 7.88
CA TRP A 363 -0.27 6.64 6.90
C TRP A 363 -0.27 7.10 5.44
N TYR A 364 -0.78 8.30 5.12
CA TYR A 364 -0.74 8.83 3.75
C TYR A 364 0.69 9.10 3.30
N ALA A 365 1.04 8.67 2.07
CA ALA A 365 2.41 8.65 1.55
C ALA A 365 3.39 7.79 2.37
N GLY A 366 2.86 6.93 3.25
CA GLY A 366 3.59 5.83 3.86
C GLY A 366 3.78 4.65 2.90
N LEU A 367 4.06 3.49 3.48
CA LEU A 367 4.14 2.18 2.81
C LEU A 367 2.98 1.31 3.22
#